data_AF-A0A970EN07-F1
#
_entry.id   AF-A0A970EN07-F1
#
_cell.length_a   1.000
_cell.length_b   1.000
_cell.length_c   1.000
_cell.angle_alpha   90.00
_cell.angle_beta   90.00
_cell.angle_gamma   90.00
#
_symmetry.space_group_name_H-M   'P 1'
#
loop_
_entity.id
_entity.type
_entity.pdbx_description
1 polymer ?
#
loop_
_entity_poly.entity_id
_entity_poly.type
_entity_poly.pdbx_seq_one_letter_code
_entity_poly.pdbx_strand_id
1 'polypeptide(L)'
;MPEANEVTMEDVFRLYQRKVALLSSAQKEKLCAAHDEGMSPFVIGCAILRAKQEQRLNQLRGKQMHLSFNYIYRIIEDWLNHGITTDEAFMAYWQARNEDKQSQGRRGDQNVQAGRGKFTRADFTYKAPPKPNKELFPFVD
;
A
#
# COMPACT_ATOMS: atom_id res chain seq x y z
N MET A 1 -16.67 8.53 20.17
CA MET A 1 -16.03 8.73 18.85
C MET A 1 -14.63 8.13 18.97
N PRO A 2 -14.27 7.03 18.27
CA PRO A 2 -12.90 6.56 18.34
C PRO A 2 -12.00 7.57 17.65
N GLU A 3 -10.99 8.07 18.37
CA GLU A 3 -9.98 8.98 17.86
C GLU A 3 -9.33 8.35 16.63
N ALA A 4 -9.39 9.06 15.50
CA ALA A 4 -8.81 8.60 14.26
C ALA A 4 -7.28 8.62 14.41
N ASN A 5 -6.66 7.48 14.70
CA ASN A 5 -5.20 7.37 14.74
C ASN A 5 -4.62 7.86 13.40
N GLU A 6 -3.86 8.94 13.49
CA GLU A 6 -3.14 9.53 12.37
C GLU A 6 -2.06 8.54 11.91
N VAL A 7 -1.95 8.31 10.59
CA VAL A 7 -0.96 7.37 10.05
C VAL A 7 0.39 8.05 10.08
N THR A 8 1.37 7.42 10.72
CA THR A 8 2.72 7.97 10.86
C THR A 8 3.69 7.35 9.87
N MET A 9 4.86 7.98 9.67
CA MET A 9 5.93 7.41 8.84
C MET A 9 6.47 6.08 9.41
N GLU A 10 6.39 5.88 10.73
CA GLU A 10 6.75 4.62 11.37
C GLU A 10 5.81 3.49 10.92
N ASP A 11 4.52 3.77 10.75
CA ASP A 11 3.56 2.80 10.21
C ASP A 11 3.87 2.44 8.75
N VAL A 12 4.33 3.41 7.96
CA VAL A 12 4.78 3.19 6.58
C VAL A 12 6.00 2.27 6.54
N PHE A 13 6.99 2.50 7.41
CA PHE A 13 8.17 1.63 7.48
C PHE A 13 7.81 0.21 7.85
N ARG A 14 6.95 0.04 8.87
CA ARG A 14 6.45 -1.28 9.30
C ARG A 14 5.67 -1.97 8.20
N LEU A 15 4.84 -1.22 7.47
CA LEU A 15 4.08 -1.75 6.34
C LEU A 15 5.01 -2.26 5.24
N TYR A 16 6.02 -1.47 4.86
CA TYR A 16 7.01 -1.86 3.87
C TYR A 16 7.73 -3.15 4.31
N GLN A 17 8.25 -3.18 5.52
CA GLN A 17 8.98 -4.34 6.05
C GLN A 17 8.12 -5.61 6.07
N ARG A 18 6.85 -5.48 6.44
CA ARG A 18 5.91 -6.62 6.49
C ARG A 18 5.52 -7.15 5.10
N LYS A 19 5.49 -6.29 4.07
CA LYS A 19 4.92 -6.65 2.74
C LYS A 19 5.97 -6.82 1.64
N VAL A 20 7.14 -6.21 1.81
CA VAL A 20 8.18 -6.09 0.78
C VAL A 20 9.49 -6.70 1.27
N ALA A 21 10.27 -5.97 2.08
CA ALA A 21 11.59 -6.38 2.56
C ALA A 21 12.09 -5.41 3.65
N LEU A 22 13.23 -5.70 4.28
CA LEU A 22 13.87 -4.75 5.19
C LEU A 22 14.24 -3.43 4.49
N LEU A 23 14.02 -2.32 5.17
CA LEU A 23 14.44 -0.98 4.73
C LEU A 23 15.82 -0.65 5.31
N SER A 24 16.74 -0.24 4.44
CA SER A 24 17.98 0.44 4.83
C SER A 24 17.71 1.88 5.30
N SER A 25 18.65 2.48 6.04
CA SER A 25 18.54 3.87 6.49
C SER A 25 18.33 4.84 5.34
N ALA A 26 19.09 4.70 4.24
CA ALA A 26 18.95 5.56 3.06
C ALA A 26 17.56 5.44 2.39
N GLN A 27 16.95 4.25 2.42
CA GLN A 27 15.59 4.07 1.90
C GLN A 27 14.53 4.70 2.81
N LYS A 28 14.73 4.66 4.13
CA LYS A 28 13.85 5.37 5.07
C LYS A 28 13.93 6.88 4.85
N GLU A 29 15.15 7.42 4.72
CA GLU A 29 15.36 8.84 4.42
C GLU A 29 14.66 9.27 3.13
N LYS A 30 14.72 8.46 2.06
CA LYS A 30 13.97 8.75 0.83
C LYS A 30 12.46 8.81 1.02
N LEU A 31 11.90 7.92 1.83
CA LEU A 31 10.47 7.95 2.15
C LEU A 31 10.11 9.16 3.03
N CYS A 32 10.98 9.55 3.97
CA CYS A 32 10.83 10.80 4.72
C CYS A 32 10.90 12.02 3.80
N ALA A 33 11.81 12.05 2.83
CA ALA A 33 11.91 13.16 1.88
C ALA A 33 10.61 13.36 1.10
N ALA A 34 9.97 12.28 0.66
CA ALA A 34 8.65 12.38 0.01
C ALA A 34 7.57 12.95 0.94
N HIS A 35 7.66 12.65 2.25
CA HIS A 35 6.78 13.24 3.26
C HIS A 35 7.08 14.73 3.47
N ASP A 36 8.35 15.10 3.53
CA ASP A 36 8.80 16.48 3.68
C ASP A 36 8.46 17.34 2.45
N GLU A 37 8.36 16.73 1.27
CA GLU A 37 7.81 17.32 0.04
C GLU A 37 6.27 17.47 0.06
N GLY A 38 5.61 17.02 1.13
CA GLY A 38 4.18 17.24 1.39
C GLY A 38 3.28 16.03 1.13
N MET A 39 3.82 14.85 0.83
CA MET A 39 3.02 13.63 0.70
C MET A 39 2.67 13.03 2.06
N SER A 40 1.38 12.75 2.29
CA SER A 40 0.96 12.15 3.55
C SER A 40 1.51 10.74 3.72
N PRO A 41 1.80 10.30 4.97
CA PRO A 41 2.24 8.92 5.21
C PRO A 41 1.22 7.88 4.72
N PHE A 42 -0.07 8.22 4.77
CA PHE A 42 -1.13 7.38 4.23
C PHE A 42 -0.96 7.15 2.72
N VAL A 43 -0.72 8.21 1.94
CA VAL A 43 -0.52 8.10 0.48
C VAL A 43 0.75 7.32 0.14
N ILE A 44 1.85 7.54 0.87
CA ILE A 44 3.08 6.75 0.72
C ILE A 44 2.79 5.26 0.98
N GLY A 45 2.02 4.97 2.03
CA GLY A 45 1.56 3.62 2.34
C GLY A 45 0.72 2.99 1.21
N CYS A 46 -0.16 3.77 0.60
CA CYS A 46 -0.94 3.34 -0.56
C CYS A 46 -0.06 3.01 -1.78
N ALA A 47 1.05 3.72 -2.00
CA ALA A 47 1.99 3.39 -3.08
C ALA A 47 2.62 2.01 -2.90
N ILE A 48 3.00 1.66 -1.66
CA ILE A 48 3.52 0.33 -1.31
C ILE A 48 2.48 -0.77 -1.61
N LEU A 49 1.23 -0.55 -1.16
CA LEU A 49 0.15 -1.50 -1.40
C LEU A 49 -0.19 -1.66 -2.88
N ARG A 50 -0.16 -0.55 -3.64
CA ARG A 50 -0.36 -0.54 -5.08
C ARG A 50 0.67 -1.41 -5.79
N ALA A 51 1.95 -1.25 -5.44
CA ALA A 51 3.04 -2.03 -6.00
C ALA A 51 2.87 -3.53 -5.68
N LYS A 52 2.43 -3.86 -4.46
CA LYS A 52 2.14 -5.24 -4.08
C LYS A 52 0.96 -5.84 -4.84
N GLN A 53 -0.08 -5.05 -5.09
CA GLN A 53 -1.22 -5.46 -5.90
C GLN A 53 -0.78 -5.79 -7.33
N GLU A 54 0.07 -4.98 -7.94
CA GLU A 54 0.61 -5.24 -9.28
C GLU A 54 1.49 -6.48 -9.34
N GLN A 55 2.33 -6.71 -8.32
CA GLN A 55 3.09 -7.96 -8.20
C GLN A 55 2.14 -9.18 -8.21
N ARG A 56 1.07 -9.14 -7.40
CA ARG A 56 0.08 -10.22 -7.34
C ARG A 56 -0.62 -10.44 -8.68
N LEU A 57 -1.02 -9.36 -9.37
CA LEU A 57 -1.67 -9.45 -10.68
C LEU A 57 -0.73 -10.03 -11.74
N ASN A 58 0.55 -9.67 -11.72
CA ASN A 58 1.55 -10.24 -12.63
C ASN A 58 1.77 -11.73 -12.36
N GLN A 59 1.83 -12.15 -11.10
CA GLN A 59 1.92 -13.57 -10.73
C GLN A 59 0.72 -14.37 -11.25
N LEU A 60 -0.50 -13.83 -11.12
CA LEU A 60 -1.72 -14.47 -11.67
C LEU A 60 -1.68 -14.57 -13.20
N ARG A 61 -0.96 -13.68 -13.88
CA ARG A 61 -0.73 -13.71 -15.34
C ARG A 61 0.49 -14.56 -15.73
N GLY A 62 1.08 -15.31 -14.79
CA GLY A 62 2.25 -16.16 -15.02
C GLY A 62 3.58 -15.40 -15.14
N LYS A 63 3.60 -14.09 -14.84
CA LYS A 63 4.82 -13.27 -14.88
C LYS A 63 5.38 -13.11 -13.48
N GLN A 64 6.62 -13.56 -13.27
CA GLN A 64 7.33 -13.22 -12.03
C GLN A 64 7.76 -11.76 -12.06
N MET A 65 7.34 -11.01 -11.05
CA MET A 65 7.76 -9.63 -10.83
C MET A 65 8.41 -9.53 -9.45
N HIS A 66 9.65 -9.07 -9.43
CA HIS A 66 10.32 -8.72 -8.18
C HIS A 66 9.97 -7.29 -7.78
N LEU A 67 9.50 -7.11 -6.55
CA LEU A 67 9.13 -5.80 -6.02
C LEU A 67 10.37 -5.12 -5.44
N SER A 68 10.91 -4.12 -6.13
CA SER A 68 12.07 -3.35 -5.67
C SER A 68 11.64 -2.03 -5.04
N PHE A 69 12.49 -1.49 -4.16
CA PHE A 69 12.29 -0.15 -3.59
C PHE A 69 12.16 0.91 -4.69
N ASN A 70 13.03 0.86 -5.71
CA ASN A 70 13.00 1.82 -6.81
C ASN A 70 11.67 1.79 -7.58
N TYR A 71 11.06 0.61 -7.73
CA TYR A 71 9.74 0.52 -8.36
C TYR A 71 8.68 1.24 -7.53
N ILE A 72 8.66 1.02 -6.22
CA ILE A 72 7.74 1.70 -5.30
C ILE A 72 7.99 3.21 -5.32
N TYR A 73 9.25 3.63 -5.29
CA TYR A 73 9.62 5.04 -5.29
C TYR A 73 9.21 5.74 -6.58
N ARG A 74 9.26 5.07 -7.73
CA ARG A 74 8.72 5.63 -8.99
C ARG A 74 7.22 5.87 -8.94
N ILE A 75 6.44 5.06 -8.21
CA ILE A 75 5.01 5.31 -7.99
C ILE A 75 4.83 6.56 -7.12
N ILE A 76 5.68 6.71 -6.09
CA ILE A 76 5.66 7.87 -5.21
C ILE A 76 5.99 9.14 -5.98
N GLU A 77 7.07 9.14 -6.77
CA GLU A 77 7.46 10.28 -7.63
C GLU A 77 6.37 10.63 -8.65
N ASP A 78 5.76 9.64 -9.29
CA ASP A 78 4.63 9.86 -10.21
C ASP A 78 3.46 10.55 -9.50
N TRP A 79 3.11 10.10 -8.29
CA TRP A 79 2.02 10.69 -7.51
C TRP A 79 2.37 12.09 -6.99
N LEU A 80 3.61 12.33 -6.56
CA LEU A 80 4.11 13.66 -6.21
C LEU A 80 3.97 14.62 -7.39
N ASN A 81 4.44 14.21 -8.58
CA ASN A 81 4.36 15.02 -9.80
C ASN A 81 2.93 15.33 -10.24
N HIS A 82 1.99 14.42 -9.95
CA HIS A 82 0.57 14.59 -10.23
C HIS A 82 -0.22 15.29 -9.12
N GLY A 83 0.44 15.73 -8.04
CA GLY A 83 -0.21 16.42 -6.91
C GLY A 83 -1.09 15.50 -6.07
N ILE A 84 -0.92 14.18 -6.18
CA ILE A 84 -1.63 13.18 -5.39
C ILE A 84 -0.87 13.02 -4.07
N THR A 85 -0.89 14.04 -3.22
CA THR A 85 -0.09 14.10 -2.00
C THR A 85 -0.93 13.95 -0.73
N THR A 86 -2.21 14.34 -0.77
CA THR A 86 -3.13 14.23 0.36
C THR A 86 -4.06 13.04 0.25
N ASP A 87 -4.63 12.63 1.37
CA ASP A 87 -5.56 11.52 1.46
C ASP A 87 -6.79 11.75 0.56
N GLU A 88 -7.30 12.98 0.53
CA GLU A 88 -8.44 13.38 -0.29
C GLU A 88 -8.11 13.31 -1.78
N ALA A 89 -6.96 13.85 -2.19
CA ALA A 89 -6.48 13.78 -3.57
C ALA A 89 -6.29 12.33 -4.02
N PHE A 90 -5.72 11.49 -3.17
CA PHE A 90 -5.57 10.07 -3.44
C PHE A 90 -6.91 9.35 -3.56
N MET A 91 -7.86 9.61 -2.66
CA MET A 91 -9.19 8.98 -2.74
C MET A 91 -9.93 9.37 -4.01
N ALA A 92 -9.88 10.65 -4.41
CA ALA A 92 -10.46 11.13 -5.66
C ALA A 92 -9.80 10.45 -6.88
N TYR A 93 -8.47 10.44 -6.92
CA TYR A 93 -7.70 9.73 -7.94
C TYR A 93 -8.07 8.25 -8.02
N TRP A 94 -8.14 7.57 -6.87
CA TRP A 94 -8.44 6.15 -6.79
C TRP A 94 -9.87 5.83 -7.21
N GLN A 95 -10.84 6.68 -6.89
CA GLN A 95 -12.22 6.56 -7.34
C GLN A 95 -12.31 6.71 -8.86
N ALA A 96 -11.77 7.80 -9.43
CA ALA A 96 -11.75 8.03 -10.87
C ALA A 96 -11.10 6.86 -11.64
N ARG A 97 -9.94 6.39 -11.16
CA ARG A 97 -9.23 5.25 -11.76
C ARG A 97 -10.03 3.94 -11.72
N ASN A 98 -10.86 3.73 -10.70
CA ASN A 98 -11.69 2.54 -10.58
C ASN A 98 -13.01 2.66 -11.37
N GLU A 99 -13.57 3.86 -11.48
CA GLU A 99 -14.71 4.17 -12.33
C GLU A 99 -14.36 3.96 -13.81
N ASP A 100 -13.18 4.38 -14.25
CA ASP A 100 -12.68 4.12 -15.60
C ASP A 100 -12.54 2.61 -15.90
N LYS A 101 -12.15 1.82 -14.90
CA LYS A 101 -12.12 0.35 -15.04
C LYS A 101 -13.51 -0.27 -15.07
N GLN A 102 -14.48 0.30 -14.36
CA GLN A 102 -15.87 -0.15 -14.44
C GLN A 102 -16.53 0.24 -15.76
N SER A 103 -16.22 1.43 -16.31
CA SER A 103 -16.73 1.89 -17.61
C SER A 103 -16.09 1.12 -18.78
N GLN A 104 -14.81 0.75 -18.69
CA GLN A 104 -14.14 -0.14 -19.65
C GLN A 104 -14.55 -1.62 -19.48
N GLY A 105 -15.16 -1.99 -18.35
CA GLY A 105 -15.54 -3.36 -17.97
C GLY A 105 -16.82 -3.92 -18.61
N ARG A 106 -17.38 -3.31 -19.67
CA ARG A 106 -18.45 -3.93 -20.50
C ARG A 106 -17.94 -4.63 -21.75
N ARG A 107 -16.64 -4.59 -22.06
CA ARG A 107 -16.05 -5.37 -23.17
C ARG A 107 -14.77 -6.07 -22.73
N GLY A 108 -14.91 -7.32 -22.28
CA GLY A 108 -13.97 -8.37 -22.71
C GLY A 108 -12.86 -8.83 -21.79
N ASP A 109 -13.03 -8.91 -20.46
CA ASP A 109 -12.13 -9.76 -19.67
C ASP A 109 -12.80 -10.33 -18.41
N GLN A 110 -13.40 -11.52 -18.56
CA GLN A 110 -14.16 -12.20 -17.51
C GLN A 110 -13.30 -12.93 -16.45
N ASN A 111 -11.96 -12.89 -16.51
CA ASN A 111 -11.14 -13.83 -15.72
C ASN A 111 -10.16 -13.25 -14.69
N VAL A 112 -10.15 -11.95 -14.42
CA VAL A 112 -9.44 -11.41 -13.24
C VAL A 112 -10.29 -10.36 -12.56
N GLN A 113 -11.30 -10.80 -11.81
CA GLN A 113 -11.86 -9.98 -10.74
C GLN A 113 -10.76 -9.76 -9.69
N ALA A 114 -9.90 -8.76 -9.94
CA ALA A 114 -9.12 -8.14 -8.90
C ALA A 114 -10.14 -7.63 -7.88
N GLY A 115 -10.28 -8.35 -6.76
CA GLY A 115 -11.34 -8.14 -5.78
C GLY A 115 -11.48 -6.65 -5.45
N ARG A 116 -12.74 -6.23 -5.27
CA ARG A 116 -13.19 -4.90 -4.84
C ARG A 116 -12.67 -4.55 -3.42
N GLY A 117 -11.39 -4.73 -3.12
CA GLY A 117 -10.78 -4.21 -1.92
C GLY A 117 -10.63 -2.71 -2.09
N LYS A 118 -11.61 -1.94 -1.62
CA LYS A 118 -11.38 -0.53 -1.31
C LYS A 118 -10.24 -0.55 -0.30
N PHE A 119 -9.09 0.04 -0.63
CA PHE A 119 -8.06 0.30 0.38
C PHE A 119 -8.71 1.23 1.39
N THR A 120 -9.01 0.70 2.57
CA THR A 120 -9.60 1.46 3.66
C THR A 120 -8.47 1.90 4.59
N ARG A 121 -8.62 3.03 5.28
CA ARG A 121 -7.66 3.44 6.33
C ARG A 121 -7.51 2.34 7.42
N ALA A 122 -8.49 1.45 7.53
CA ALA A 122 -8.45 0.26 8.38
C ALA A 122 -7.45 -0.83 7.94
N ASP A 123 -6.98 -0.82 6.69
CA ASP A 123 -5.88 -1.70 6.24
C ASP A 123 -4.51 -1.23 6.79
N PHE A 124 -4.47 0.01 7.28
CA PHE A 124 -3.30 0.66 7.88
C PHE A 124 -3.33 0.63 9.41
N THR A 125 -4.50 0.59 10.05
CA THR A 125 -4.62 0.52 11.50
C THR A 125 -4.53 -0.90 12.06
N TYR A 126 -3.81 -1.02 13.17
CA TYR A 126 -3.64 -2.23 13.96
C TYR A 126 -4.99 -2.88 14.31
N LYS A 127 -5.22 -4.12 13.85
CA LYS A 127 -5.86 -5.11 14.73
C LYS A 127 -4.73 -5.67 15.59
N ALA A 128 -4.88 -5.60 16.91
CA ALA A 128 -3.93 -6.12 17.88
C ALA A 128 -3.39 -7.50 17.42
N PRO A 129 -2.10 -7.80 17.65
CA PRO A 129 -1.55 -9.10 17.29
C PRO A 129 -2.48 -10.18 17.87
N PRO A 130 -2.90 -11.18 17.06
CA PRO A 130 -3.70 -12.28 17.59
C PRO A 130 -2.95 -12.85 18.79
N LYS A 131 -3.64 -12.98 19.93
CA LYS A 131 -3.07 -13.53 21.16
C LYS A 131 -2.29 -14.80 20.79
N PRO A 132 -1.03 -14.94 21.22
CA PRO A 132 -0.26 -16.14 20.90
C PRO A 132 -1.03 -17.36 21.42
N ASN A 133 -1.38 -18.26 20.50
CA ASN A 133 -1.97 -19.54 20.85
C ASN A 133 -0.92 -20.34 21.61
N LYS A 134 -1.08 -20.41 22.95
CA LYS A 134 -0.19 -21.15 23.85
C LYS A 134 -0.15 -22.66 23.57
N GLU A 135 -1.07 -23.17 22.75
CA GLU A 135 -1.10 -24.57 22.33
C GLU A 135 -0.07 -24.91 21.23
N LEU A 136 0.49 -23.92 20.52
CA LEU A 136 1.44 -24.13 19.41
C LEU A 136 2.91 -23.87 19.78
N PHE A 137 3.19 -23.34 20.97
CA PHE A 137 4.55 -22.96 21.40
C PHE A 137 4.81 -23.32 22.87
N PRO A 138 5.00 -24.61 23.22
CA PRO A 138 5.22 -25.06 24.59
C PRO A 138 6.61 -24.73 25.18
N PHE A 139 7.42 -23.91 24.51
CA PHE A 139 8.80 -23.57 24.90
C PHE A 139 9.01 -22.07 25.13
N VAL A 140 7.92 -21.30 25.20
CA VAL A 140 7.97 -19.91 25.65
C VAL A 140 7.45 -19.91 27.09
N ASP A 141 8.35 -20.16 28.04
CA ASP A 141 8.14 -19.85 29.47
C ASP A 141 8.16 -18.32 29.69
#